data_AF-A0A1X9M879-F1
#
_entry.id   AF-A0A1X9M879-F1
#
_cell.length_a   1.000
_cell.length_b   1.000
_cell.length_c   1.000
_cell.angle_alpha   90.00
_cell.angle_beta   90.00
_cell.angle_gamma   90.00
#
_symmetry.space_group_name_H-M   'P 1'
#
loop_
_entity.id
_entity.type
_entity.pdbx_description
1 polymer ?
#
loop_
_entity_poly.entity_id
_entity_poly.type
_entity_poly.pdbx_seq_one_letter_code
_entity_poly.pdbx_strand_id
1 'polypeptide(L)'
;MSGSNIYTVDLLGEHHEQLATSIQPHINTLVFSKDGEELYYSVFTGNRDTVYAFSIHDQNEKLADFKHLFPRDTYLASFDVSTDKNSVLYTGISEASLTSNLFKYELYMKDIASEQTTKLTELDSLVHAPIFFHQSNTVAFLQDLNWPIKPEMYRFMTLDLETKALQQLEFELPESVVKYWFFKTVDRVINGWTVASLYVLFITALTLHFHKKQRRTYIPTMTSFGVSIFLFLSSFVVAGMTNPWYGIGIAMLAGAMFFCTFIVLLFAFILRKRMKN
;
A
#
# COMPACT_ATOMS: atom_id res chain seq x y z
N MET A 1 19.06 11.80 -7.62
CA MET A 1 18.69 10.46 -7.12
C MET A 1 18.10 10.68 -5.74
N SER A 2 16.82 10.39 -5.54
CA SER A 2 16.21 10.39 -4.20
C SER A 2 16.59 9.07 -3.52
N GLY A 3 16.95 9.12 -2.25
CA GLY A 3 17.09 7.93 -1.43
C GLY A 3 16.86 8.26 0.03
N SER A 4 16.76 7.20 0.83
CA SER A 4 16.53 7.22 2.26
C SER A 4 17.85 7.12 3.02
N ASN A 5 17.97 7.93 4.07
CA ASN A 5 19.01 7.79 5.09
C ASN A 5 18.35 7.25 6.37
N ILE A 6 19.11 6.50 7.15
CA ILE A 6 18.67 6.01 8.46
C ILE A 6 19.30 6.90 9.53
N TYR A 7 18.47 7.46 10.40
CA TYR A 7 18.88 8.30 11.53
C TYR A 7 18.44 7.65 12.84
N THR A 8 19.26 7.83 13.88
CA THR A 8 18.80 7.75 15.27
C THR A 8 18.45 9.14 15.74
N VAL A 9 17.40 9.22 16.55
CA VAL A 9 16.94 10.46 17.16
C VAL A 9 16.59 10.14 18.60
N ASP A 10 16.99 10.99 19.53
CA ASP A 10 16.52 10.87 20.91
C ASP A 10 15.00 11.11 21.00
N LEU A 11 14.39 10.75 22.14
CA LEU A 11 12.94 10.89 22.33
C LEU A 11 12.44 12.34 22.24
N LEU A 12 13.32 13.32 22.41
CA LEU A 12 13.00 14.75 22.43
C LEU A 12 13.27 15.43 21.08
N GLY A 13 13.93 14.74 20.14
CA GLY A 13 14.34 15.29 18.85
C GLY A 13 15.61 16.15 18.88
N GLU A 14 16.29 16.26 20.02
CA GLU A 14 17.37 17.23 20.20
C GLU A 14 18.71 16.69 19.67
N HIS A 15 18.97 15.41 19.86
CA HIS A 15 20.15 14.73 19.34
C HIS A 15 19.75 13.78 18.22
N HIS A 16 20.39 13.94 17.05
CA HIS A 16 20.22 13.05 15.92
C HIS A 16 21.56 12.70 15.29
N GLU A 17 21.74 11.43 14.97
CA GLU A 17 22.94 10.90 14.33
C GLU A 17 22.54 10.04 13.12
N GLN A 18 23.28 10.19 12.02
CA GLN A 18 23.06 9.36 10.84
C GLN A 18 23.74 8.01 11.04
N LEU A 19 22.98 6.92 11.01
CA LEU A 19 23.51 5.56 11.15
C LEU A 19 24.07 5.02 9.84
N ALA A 20 23.31 5.13 8.75
CA ALA A 20 23.72 4.58 7.46
C ALA A 20 24.48 5.63 6.64
N THR A 21 25.72 5.33 6.28
CA THR A 21 26.59 6.22 5.49
C THR A 21 26.26 6.25 3.99
N SER A 22 25.43 5.32 3.50
CA SER A 22 25.02 5.25 2.10
C SER A 22 23.55 5.65 1.90
N ILE A 23 23.29 6.44 0.86
CA ILE A 23 21.93 6.79 0.43
C ILE A 23 21.28 5.54 -0.16
N GLN A 24 20.31 4.96 0.54
CA GLN A 24 19.63 3.76 0.08
C GLN A 24 18.47 4.14 -0.85
N PRO A 25 18.31 3.53 -2.03
CA PRO A 25 17.32 3.98 -3.01
C PRO A 25 15.89 3.90 -2.48
N HIS A 26 15.49 2.78 -1.85
CA HIS A 26 14.18 2.60 -1.23
C HIS A 26 14.23 1.53 -0.12
N ILE A 27 14.03 1.94 1.13
CA ILE A 27 13.90 1.03 2.28
C ILE A 27 12.41 0.65 2.43
N ASN A 28 12.10 -0.65 2.42
CA ASN A 28 10.74 -1.17 2.54
C ASN A 28 10.36 -1.50 3.99
N THR A 29 11.29 -2.06 4.76
CA THR A 29 11.06 -2.49 6.14
C THR A 29 12.30 -2.20 6.97
N LEU A 30 12.11 -1.84 8.24
CA LEU A 30 13.14 -1.53 9.21
C LEU A 30 12.77 -2.18 10.54
N VAL A 31 13.65 -3.00 11.09
CA VAL A 31 13.40 -3.86 12.26
C VAL A 31 14.64 -3.89 13.15
N PHE A 32 14.47 -3.67 14.44
CA PHE A 32 15.52 -3.93 15.42
C PHE A 32 15.51 -5.40 15.83
N SER A 33 16.69 -5.98 15.98
CA SER A 33 16.85 -7.22 16.75
C SER A 33 16.33 -7.01 18.17
N LYS A 34 15.81 -8.07 18.80
CA LYS A 34 15.18 -7.95 20.13
C LYS A 34 16.20 -7.61 21.23
N ASP A 35 17.48 -7.90 21.00
CA ASP A 35 18.61 -7.49 21.85
C ASP A 35 19.06 -6.05 21.61
N GLY A 36 18.59 -5.39 20.54
CA GLY A 36 18.95 -4.00 20.18
C GLY A 36 20.32 -3.85 19.54
N GLU A 37 21.07 -4.92 19.33
CA GLU A 37 22.44 -4.89 18.81
C GLU A 37 22.52 -4.69 17.29
N GLU A 38 21.49 -5.10 16.56
CA GLU A 38 21.45 -5.05 15.10
C GLU A 38 20.16 -4.39 14.60
N LEU A 39 20.30 -3.55 13.58
CA LEU A 39 19.19 -3.03 12.80
C LEU A 39 19.15 -3.76 11.44
N TYR A 40 18.04 -4.42 11.16
CA TYR A 40 17.78 -5.02 9.86
C TYR A 40 16.92 -4.11 9.00
N TYR A 41 17.23 -4.02 7.72
CA TYR A 41 16.37 -3.33 6.77
C TYR A 41 16.42 -3.95 5.38
N SER A 42 15.29 -3.88 4.67
CA SER A 42 15.16 -4.39 3.30
C SER A 42 15.25 -3.24 2.30
N VAL A 43 16.04 -3.45 1.25
CA VAL A 43 16.18 -2.52 0.12
C VAL A 43 15.68 -3.20 -1.15
N PHE A 44 14.72 -2.58 -1.81
CA PHE A 44 14.21 -3.07 -3.08
C PHE A 44 15.10 -2.62 -4.24
N THR A 45 15.76 -3.57 -4.90
CA THR A 45 16.65 -3.28 -6.03
C THR A 45 15.98 -3.47 -7.40
N GLY A 46 14.65 -3.34 -7.47
CA GLY A 46 13.87 -3.43 -8.71
C GLY A 46 13.42 -4.84 -9.09
N ASN A 47 14.15 -5.87 -8.69
CA ASN A 47 13.83 -7.28 -8.98
C ASN A 47 13.83 -8.20 -7.75
N ARG A 48 14.33 -7.72 -6.61
CA ARG A 48 14.36 -8.45 -5.34
C ARG A 48 14.53 -7.49 -4.18
N ASP A 49 14.04 -7.88 -3.02
CA ASP A 49 14.45 -7.28 -1.76
C ASP A 49 15.77 -7.90 -1.29
N THR A 50 16.72 -7.05 -0.91
CA THR A 50 17.97 -7.45 -0.25
C THR A 50 17.92 -6.97 1.19
N VAL A 51 18.17 -7.87 2.14
CA VAL A 51 18.18 -7.52 3.56
C VAL A 51 19.61 -7.28 4.04
N TYR A 52 19.80 -6.15 4.70
CA TYR A 52 21.04 -5.73 5.33
C TYR A 52 20.88 -5.80 6.85
N ALA A 53 21.99 -6.00 7.54
CA ALA A 53 22.11 -5.94 8.99
C ALA A 53 23.17 -4.88 9.32
N PHE A 54 22.80 -3.91 10.15
CA PHE A 54 23.68 -2.86 10.64
C PHE A 54 23.96 -3.08 12.12
N SER A 55 25.24 -3.26 12.49
CA SER A 55 25.65 -3.36 13.90
C SER A 55 25.59 -1.98 14.55
N ILE A 56 24.80 -1.84 15.62
CA ILE A 56 24.66 -0.58 16.34
C ILE A 56 25.98 -0.18 17.02
N HIS A 57 26.65 -1.16 17.63
CA HIS A 57 27.91 -0.93 18.34
C HIS A 57 29.10 -0.71 17.38
N ASP A 58 29.25 -1.59 16.39
CA ASP A 58 30.43 -1.57 15.51
C ASP A 58 30.28 -0.58 14.33
N GLN A 59 29.10 0.03 14.20
CA GLN A 59 28.75 0.97 13.14
C GLN A 59 29.08 0.47 11.73
N ASN A 60 28.85 -0.83 11.50
CA ASN A 60 29.14 -1.47 10.23
C ASN A 60 27.89 -2.10 9.62
N GLU A 61 27.87 -2.12 8.29
CA GLU A 61 26.81 -2.70 7.50
C GLU A 61 27.32 -4.01 6.89
N LYS A 62 26.54 -5.07 7.03
CA LYS A 62 26.75 -6.36 6.35
C LYS A 62 25.46 -6.80 5.69
N LEU A 63 25.57 -7.70 4.72
CA LEU A 63 24.39 -8.42 4.25
C LEU A 63 23.89 -9.34 5.36
N ALA A 64 22.58 -9.38 5.57
CA ALA A 64 22.00 -10.29 6.56
C ALA A 64 22.26 -11.76 6.16
N ASP A 65 22.48 -12.62 7.14
CA ASP A 65 22.80 -14.04 6.92
C ASP A 65 21.66 -14.78 6.20
N PHE A 66 20.46 -14.23 6.25
CA PHE A 66 19.28 -14.76 5.57
C PHE A 66 18.99 -14.14 4.19
N LYS A 67 19.96 -13.50 3.54
CA LYS A 67 19.74 -12.85 2.21
C LYS A 67 19.38 -13.81 1.08
N HIS A 68 19.90 -15.04 1.11
CA HIS A 68 19.68 -16.06 0.07
C HIS A 68 18.37 -16.81 0.26
N LEU A 69 17.66 -16.50 1.34
CA LEU A 69 16.56 -17.29 1.84
C LEU A 69 15.22 -16.99 1.17
N PHE A 70 15.13 -15.87 0.45
CA PHE A 70 13.93 -15.51 -0.27
C PHE A 70 14.01 -16.07 -1.70
N PRO A 71 12.98 -16.81 -2.17
CA PRO A 71 12.93 -17.27 -3.56
C PRO A 71 13.19 -16.10 -4.51
N ARG A 72 13.88 -16.35 -5.64
CA ARG A 72 13.99 -15.34 -6.71
C ARG A 72 12.59 -14.84 -7.05
N ASP A 73 12.46 -13.52 -7.24
CA ASP A 73 11.19 -12.84 -7.54
C ASP A 73 10.20 -12.70 -6.36
N THR A 74 10.67 -12.88 -5.11
CA THR A 74 9.84 -12.60 -3.93
C THR A 74 9.90 -11.12 -3.57
N TYR A 75 8.76 -10.44 -3.66
CA TYR A 75 8.55 -9.14 -3.01
C TYR A 75 8.33 -9.37 -1.51
N LEU A 76 9.19 -8.77 -0.70
CA LEU A 76 9.12 -8.81 0.75
C LEU A 76 8.40 -7.56 1.23
N ALA A 77 7.12 -7.72 1.58
CA ALA A 77 6.31 -6.59 2.06
C ALA A 77 6.72 -6.15 3.47
N SER A 78 7.01 -7.11 4.34
CA SER A 78 7.45 -6.89 5.72
C SER A 78 8.11 -8.13 6.30
N PHE A 79 8.98 -7.97 7.30
CA PHE A 79 9.60 -9.08 8.04
C PHE A 79 9.82 -8.76 9.52
N ASP A 80 10.13 -9.77 10.33
CA ASP A 80 10.68 -9.66 11.69
C ASP A 80 11.64 -10.82 11.96
N VAL A 81 12.57 -10.62 12.89
CA VAL A 81 13.59 -11.61 13.27
C VAL A 81 13.33 -12.10 14.69
N SER A 82 13.44 -13.41 14.90
CA SER A 82 13.24 -14.03 16.21
C SER A 82 14.29 -13.56 17.23
N THR A 83 13.97 -13.68 18.52
CA THR A 83 14.86 -13.25 19.61
C THR A 83 16.21 -13.98 19.57
N ASP A 84 16.23 -15.26 19.17
CA ASP A 84 17.44 -16.07 19.04
C ASP A 84 18.13 -15.94 17.68
N LYS A 85 17.61 -15.09 16.78
CA LYS A 85 18.12 -14.85 15.42
C LYS A 85 18.21 -16.10 14.54
N ASN A 86 17.48 -17.16 14.87
CA ASN A 86 17.43 -18.39 14.07
C ASN A 86 16.24 -18.44 13.12
N SER A 87 15.25 -17.56 13.26
CA SER A 87 14.04 -17.57 12.46
C SER A 87 13.65 -16.17 11.98
N VAL A 88 13.06 -16.12 10.78
CA VAL A 88 12.55 -14.89 10.17
C VAL A 88 11.10 -15.09 9.76
N LEU A 89 10.24 -14.16 10.16
CA LEU A 89 8.90 -14.03 9.62
C LEU A 89 8.93 -13.10 8.43
N TYR A 90 8.20 -13.42 7.37
CA TYR A 90 8.05 -12.50 6.26
C TYR A 90 6.72 -12.69 5.54
N THR A 91 6.23 -11.60 4.97
CA THR A 91 5.08 -11.62 4.07
C THR A 91 5.57 -11.83 2.64
N GLY A 92 5.08 -12.87 1.98
CA GLY A 92 5.45 -13.23 0.60
C GLY A 92 4.23 -13.47 -0.28
N ILE A 93 4.45 -13.44 -1.60
CA ILE A 93 3.42 -13.77 -2.60
C ILE A 93 3.11 -15.27 -2.50
N SER A 94 1.83 -15.62 -2.41
CA SER A 94 1.39 -17.01 -2.32
C SER A 94 1.36 -17.69 -3.69
N GLU A 95 1.55 -19.01 -3.72
CA GLU A 95 1.46 -19.81 -4.95
C GLU A 95 0.08 -19.71 -5.62
N ALA A 96 -0.99 -19.44 -4.85
CA ALA A 96 -2.33 -19.24 -5.39
C ALA A 96 -2.42 -18.00 -6.31
N SER A 97 -1.46 -17.08 -6.21
CA SER A 97 -1.30 -15.96 -7.14
C SER A 97 -1.00 -16.41 -8.56
N LEU A 98 -0.36 -17.56 -8.77
CA LEU A 98 0.00 -18.05 -10.12
C LEU A 98 -1.22 -18.34 -10.98
N THR A 99 -2.35 -18.66 -10.35
CA THR A 99 -3.63 -18.94 -11.02
C THR A 99 -4.61 -17.77 -10.97
N SER A 100 -4.21 -16.64 -10.38
CA SER A 100 -5.06 -15.47 -10.12
C SER A 100 -4.59 -14.27 -10.92
N ASN A 101 -5.52 -13.38 -11.27
CA ASN A 101 -5.19 -12.07 -11.87
C ASN A 101 -4.72 -11.04 -10.82
N LEU A 102 -4.81 -11.38 -9.53
CA LEU A 102 -4.44 -10.53 -8.40
C LEU A 102 -3.41 -11.25 -7.53
N PHE A 103 -2.45 -10.48 -7.00
CA PHE A 103 -1.50 -10.98 -6.01
C PHE A 103 -2.22 -11.33 -4.71
N LYS A 104 -1.93 -12.54 -4.23
CA LYS A 104 -2.32 -13.06 -2.92
C LYS A 104 -1.06 -13.17 -2.08
N TYR A 105 -1.19 -12.92 -0.80
CA TYR A 105 -0.05 -12.90 0.12
C TYR A 105 -0.33 -13.80 1.30
N GLU A 106 0.75 -14.34 1.87
CA GLU A 106 0.72 -15.13 3.08
C GLU A 106 1.90 -14.79 3.99
N LEU A 107 1.74 -15.12 5.27
CA LEU A 107 2.82 -15.11 6.23
C LEU A 107 3.61 -16.42 6.15
N TYR A 108 4.93 -16.29 6.10
CA TYR A 108 5.88 -17.39 6.09
C TYR A 108 6.85 -17.25 7.24
N MET A 109 7.36 -18.38 7.72
CA MET A 109 8.48 -18.46 8.64
C MET A 109 9.61 -19.22 7.96
N LYS A 110 10.82 -18.70 8.09
CA LYS A 110 12.05 -19.31 7.60
C LYS A 110 12.99 -19.58 8.76
N ASP A 111 13.44 -20.83 8.85
CA ASP A 111 14.58 -21.18 9.70
C ASP A 111 15.89 -20.80 8.96
N ILE A 112 16.75 -20.04 9.62
CA ILE A 112 17.97 -19.48 9.03
C ILE A 112 19.03 -20.56 8.82
N ALA A 113 19.17 -21.50 9.75
CA ALA A 113 20.23 -22.50 9.72
C ALA A 113 19.96 -23.62 8.68
N SER A 114 18.73 -24.12 8.64
CA SER A 114 18.29 -25.21 7.75
C SER A 114 17.77 -24.71 6.40
N GLU A 115 17.53 -23.41 6.27
CA GLU A 115 16.89 -22.75 5.14
C GLU A 115 15.45 -23.22 4.83
N GLN A 116 14.81 -23.94 5.76
CA GLN A 116 13.46 -24.43 5.56
C GLN A 116 12.43 -23.30 5.70
N THR A 117 11.57 -23.17 4.68
CA THR A 117 10.41 -22.25 4.72
C THR A 117 9.14 -23.01 5.09
N THR A 118 8.37 -22.46 6.02
CA THR A 118 7.04 -22.94 6.39
C THR A 118 6.00 -21.85 6.12
N LYS A 119 4.94 -22.18 5.38
CA LYS A 119 3.76 -21.32 5.24
C LYS A 119 2.96 -21.35 6.55
N LEU A 120 2.72 -20.18 7.14
CA LEU A 120 2.04 -20.05 8.42
C LEU A 120 0.53 -19.76 8.29
N THR A 121 0.11 -19.15 7.18
CA THR A 121 -1.29 -18.72 6.98
C THR A 121 -1.87 -19.15 5.62
N GLU A 122 -3.19 -19.05 5.51
CA GLU A 122 -3.99 -19.22 4.29
C GLU A 122 -5.06 -18.13 4.18
N LEU A 123 -4.63 -16.87 4.25
CA LEU A 123 -5.51 -15.69 4.28
C LEU A 123 -5.85 -15.15 2.89
N ASP A 124 -5.02 -15.43 1.88
CA ASP A 124 -5.10 -14.86 0.54
C ASP A 124 -5.11 -13.31 0.55
N SER A 125 -4.52 -12.68 1.57
CA SER A 125 -4.58 -11.24 1.82
C SER A 125 -3.25 -10.72 2.33
N LEU A 126 -2.95 -9.43 2.08
CA LEU A 126 -1.70 -8.82 2.53
C LEU A 126 -1.58 -8.85 4.07
N VAL A 127 -0.44 -9.34 4.54
CA VAL A 127 -0.07 -9.35 5.96
C VAL A 127 0.97 -8.26 6.19
N HIS A 128 0.72 -7.37 7.16
CA HIS A 128 1.63 -6.30 7.54
C HIS A 128 2.22 -6.54 8.92
N ALA A 129 3.45 -6.06 9.09
CA ALA A 129 4.15 -5.96 10.37
C ALA A 129 4.03 -7.24 11.22
N PRO A 130 4.40 -8.41 10.69
CA PRO A 130 4.47 -9.61 11.51
C PRO A 130 5.52 -9.42 12.60
N ILE A 131 5.22 -9.84 13.83
CA ILE A 131 6.13 -9.74 14.96
C ILE A 131 6.14 -11.03 15.78
N PHE A 132 7.32 -11.44 16.21
CA PHE A 132 7.45 -12.47 17.25
C PHE A 132 7.10 -11.89 18.62
N PHE A 133 6.34 -12.63 19.42
CA PHE A 133 6.22 -12.35 20.84
C PHE A 133 7.51 -12.73 21.56
N HIS A 134 7.91 -11.91 22.53
CA HIS A 134 9.19 -12.10 23.22
C HIS A 134 9.21 -13.33 24.14
N GLN A 135 8.06 -13.73 24.69
CA GLN A 135 7.96 -14.74 25.75
C GLN A 135 6.96 -15.87 25.44
N SER A 136 6.45 -15.95 24.22
CA SER A 136 5.53 -17.01 23.82
C SER A 136 5.81 -17.46 22.38
N ASN A 137 5.41 -18.69 22.06
CA ASN A 137 5.52 -19.24 20.72
C ASN A 137 4.39 -18.72 19.80
N THR A 138 4.23 -17.40 19.78
CA THR A 138 3.12 -16.71 19.15
C THR A 138 3.65 -15.59 18.27
N VAL A 139 2.97 -15.39 17.14
CA VAL A 139 3.20 -14.29 16.22
C VAL A 139 1.98 -13.40 16.21
N ALA A 140 2.17 -12.09 16.21
CA ALA A 140 1.11 -11.14 15.90
C ALA A 140 1.35 -10.48 14.56
N PHE A 141 0.27 -10.08 13.89
CA PHE A 141 0.34 -9.39 12.61
C PHE A 141 -0.96 -8.65 12.30
N LEU A 142 -0.92 -7.76 11.31
CA LEU A 142 -2.09 -7.08 10.78
C LEU A 142 -2.50 -7.72 9.45
N GLN A 143 -3.72 -8.24 9.39
CA GLN A 143 -4.32 -8.65 8.13
C GLN A 143 -4.98 -7.46 7.45
N ASP A 144 -4.58 -7.14 6.22
CA ASP A 144 -5.22 -6.13 5.38
C ASP A 144 -6.40 -6.72 4.62
N LEU A 145 -7.60 -6.21 4.87
CA LEU A 145 -8.84 -6.78 4.32
C LEU A 145 -9.22 -6.22 2.96
N ASN A 146 -8.69 -5.06 2.58
CA ASN A 146 -9.19 -4.33 1.41
C ASN A 146 -8.11 -3.65 0.57
N TRP A 147 -6.82 -3.90 0.82
CA TRP A 147 -5.74 -3.42 -0.02
C TRP A 147 -6.01 -3.67 -1.52
N PRO A 148 -5.75 -2.69 -2.41
CA PRO A 148 -5.17 -1.37 -2.15
C PRO A 148 -6.22 -0.26 -1.89
N ILE A 149 -7.46 -0.60 -1.55
CA ILE A 149 -8.58 0.35 -1.39
C ILE A 149 -8.44 1.13 -0.07
N LYS A 150 -8.70 2.44 -0.13
CA LYS A 150 -8.73 3.34 1.05
C LYS A 150 -10.17 3.67 1.49
N PRO A 151 -10.43 3.90 2.79
CA PRO A 151 -9.49 3.73 3.90
C PRO A 151 -9.17 2.25 4.12
N GLU A 152 -7.95 1.96 4.57
CA GLU A 152 -7.54 0.59 4.88
C GLU A 152 -8.33 0.02 6.05
N MET A 153 -8.64 -1.26 5.95
CA MET A 153 -9.32 -2.03 7.00
C MET A 153 -8.41 -3.15 7.43
N TYR A 154 -8.06 -3.15 8.72
CA TYR A 154 -7.17 -4.14 9.31
C TYR A 154 -7.88 -5.01 10.34
N ARG A 155 -7.44 -6.26 10.45
CA ARG A 155 -7.66 -7.09 11.64
C ARG A 155 -6.34 -7.34 12.31
N PHE A 156 -6.32 -7.21 13.64
CA PHE A 156 -5.19 -7.66 14.41
C PHE A 156 -5.33 -9.16 14.67
N MET A 157 -4.32 -9.91 14.27
CA MET A 157 -4.33 -11.35 14.33
C MET A 157 -3.17 -11.83 15.18
N THR A 158 -3.38 -12.94 15.88
CA THR A 158 -2.33 -13.74 16.49
C THR A 158 -2.36 -15.15 15.95
N LEU A 159 -1.19 -15.76 15.83
CA LEU A 159 -0.99 -17.13 15.41
C LEU A 159 -0.08 -17.82 16.41
N ASP A 160 -0.57 -18.90 17.01
CA ASP A 160 0.25 -19.81 17.79
C ASP A 160 1.05 -20.73 16.85
N LEU A 161 2.38 -20.75 16.98
CA LEU A 161 3.27 -21.45 16.04
C LEU A 161 3.26 -22.98 16.21
N GLU A 162 2.88 -23.47 17.39
CA GLU A 162 2.77 -24.91 17.67
C GLU A 162 1.47 -25.49 17.13
N THR A 163 0.36 -24.88 17.52
CA THR A 163 -1.00 -25.36 17.21
C THR A 163 -1.50 -24.84 15.86
N LYS A 164 -0.85 -23.81 15.30
CA LYS A 164 -1.33 -23.04 14.14
C LYS A 164 -2.70 -22.39 14.37
N ALA A 165 -3.09 -22.21 15.63
CA ALA A 165 -4.35 -21.59 15.97
C ALA A 165 -4.29 -20.09 15.66
N LEU A 166 -5.15 -19.65 14.74
CA LEU A 166 -5.29 -18.26 14.36
C LEU A 166 -6.43 -17.62 15.16
N GLN A 167 -6.15 -16.47 15.78
CA GLN A 167 -7.11 -15.72 16.58
C GLN A 167 -7.13 -14.26 16.16
N GLN A 168 -8.31 -13.64 16.20
CA GLN A 168 -8.45 -12.19 16.04
C GLN A 168 -8.43 -11.56 17.43
N LEU A 169 -7.61 -10.52 17.61
CA LEU A 169 -7.67 -9.68 18.80
C LEU A 169 -8.57 -8.48 18.52
N GLU A 170 -9.58 -8.31 19.37
CA GLU A 170 -10.40 -7.10 19.41
C GLU A 170 -9.81 -6.14 20.45
N PHE A 171 -9.52 -4.92 20.03
CA PHE A 171 -9.13 -3.86 20.94
C PHE A 171 -10.30 -2.92 21.15
N GLU A 172 -10.65 -2.70 22.41
CA GLU A 172 -11.41 -1.52 22.80
C GLU A 172 -10.46 -0.32 22.79
N LEU A 173 -10.26 0.27 21.61
CA LEU A 173 -9.52 1.52 21.51
C LEU A 173 -10.34 2.60 22.23
N PRO A 174 -9.77 3.34 23.20
CA PRO A 174 -10.47 4.45 23.81
C PRO A 174 -10.86 5.44 22.72
N GLU A 175 -12.07 6.01 22.81
CA GLU A 175 -12.51 7.03 21.87
C GLU A 175 -11.43 8.12 21.79
N SER A 176 -10.91 8.36 20.58
CA SER A 176 -9.83 9.31 20.40
C SER A 176 -10.28 10.70 20.86
N VAL A 177 -9.65 11.21 21.92
CA VAL A 177 -9.96 12.50 22.55
C VAL A 177 -9.66 13.68 21.61
N VAL A 178 -8.91 13.44 20.53
CA VAL A 178 -8.60 14.46 19.54
C VAL A 178 -9.76 14.57 18.53
N LYS A 179 -10.50 15.68 18.60
CA LYS A 179 -11.52 16.09 17.63
C LYS A 179 -10.89 16.42 16.27
N TYR A 180 -10.44 15.41 15.52
CA TYR A 180 -10.06 15.52 14.11
C TYR A 180 -11.28 15.73 13.19
N TRP A 181 -12.30 16.49 13.60
CA TRP A 181 -13.52 16.65 12.82
C TRP A 181 -13.26 17.24 11.43
N PHE A 182 -12.32 18.19 11.32
CA PHE A 182 -11.92 18.76 10.04
C PHE A 182 -11.29 17.70 9.12
N PHE A 183 -10.24 17.00 9.58
CA PHE A 183 -9.58 15.96 8.79
C PHE A 183 -10.48 14.77 8.48
N LYS A 184 -11.33 14.34 9.42
CA LYS A 184 -12.32 13.28 9.20
C LYS A 184 -13.41 13.68 8.20
N THR A 185 -13.75 14.97 8.12
CA THR A 185 -14.66 15.50 7.09
C THR A 185 -13.96 15.58 5.74
N VAL A 186 -12.70 16.01 5.71
CA VAL A 186 -11.86 16.01 4.50
C VAL A 186 -11.71 14.58 3.96
N ASP A 187 -11.36 13.59 4.79
CA ASP A 187 -11.26 12.18 4.38
C ASP A 187 -12.60 11.63 3.87
N ARG A 188 -13.72 12.06 4.48
CA ARG A 188 -15.06 11.67 4.02
C ARG A 188 -15.45 12.34 2.68
N VAL A 189 -14.96 13.56 2.43
CA VAL A 189 -15.13 14.28 1.16
C VAL A 189 -14.20 13.73 0.07
N ILE A 190 -13.01 13.25 0.44
CA ILE A 190 -12.03 12.58 -0.42
C ILE A 190 -12.35 11.07 -0.55
N ASN A 191 -13.55 10.62 -0.16
CA ASN A 191 -14.03 9.32 -0.58
C ASN A 191 -14.26 9.33 -2.10
N GLY A 192 -13.76 8.32 -2.81
CA GLY A 192 -13.89 8.20 -4.26
C GLY A 192 -15.33 8.35 -4.77
N TRP A 193 -16.32 7.87 -4.01
CA TRP A 193 -17.73 8.03 -4.33
C TRP A 193 -18.23 9.48 -4.23
N THR A 194 -17.75 10.20 -3.22
CA THR A 194 -18.10 11.63 -3.02
C THR A 194 -17.52 12.46 -4.16
N VAL A 195 -16.25 12.24 -4.51
CA VAL A 195 -15.57 12.92 -5.61
C VAL A 195 -16.26 12.63 -6.94
N ALA A 196 -16.59 11.36 -7.22
CA ALA A 196 -17.32 10.96 -8.42
C ALA A 196 -18.70 11.64 -8.51
N SER A 197 -19.44 11.69 -7.41
CA SER A 197 -20.75 12.35 -7.34
C SER A 197 -20.65 13.85 -7.60
N LEU A 198 -19.69 14.54 -6.98
CA LEU A 198 -19.43 15.96 -7.19
C LEU A 198 -19.02 16.24 -8.65
N TYR A 199 -18.20 15.37 -9.25
CA TYR A 199 -17.82 15.47 -10.66
C TYR A 199 -19.03 15.37 -11.59
N VAL A 200 -19.88 14.36 -11.39
CA VAL A 200 -21.13 14.20 -12.16
C VAL A 200 -22.03 15.43 -12.02
N LEU A 201 -22.23 15.93 -10.80
CA LEU A 201 -23.04 17.13 -10.54
C LEU A 201 -22.46 18.37 -11.24
N PHE A 202 -21.14 18.55 -11.20
CA PHE A 202 -20.46 19.68 -11.82
C PHE A 202 -20.62 19.68 -13.36
N ILE A 203 -20.33 18.56 -14.02
CA ILE A 203 -20.49 18.45 -15.48
C ILE A 203 -21.97 18.55 -15.89
N THR A 204 -22.89 18.03 -15.06
CA THR A 204 -24.33 18.18 -15.29
C THR A 204 -24.78 19.63 -15.20
N ALA A 205 -24.31 20.38 -14.19
CA ALA A 205 -24.59 21.81 -14.04
C ALA A 205 -24.03 22.62 -15.22
N LEU A 206 -22.81 22.33 -15.67
CA LEU A 206 -22.23 22.92 -16.87
C LEU A 206 -23.06 22.58 -18.11
N THR A 207 -23.50 21.34 -18.24
CA THR A 207 -24.36 20.88 -19.35
C THR A 207 -25.65 21.68 -19.40
N LEU A 208 -26.31 21.88 -18.26
CA LEU A 208 -27.51 22.73 -18.15
C LEU A 208 -27.22 24.19 -18.51
N HIS A 209 -26.10 24.75 -18.03
CA HIS A 209 -25.70 26.13 -18.32
C HIS A 209 -25.48 26.36 -19.83
N PHE A 210 -24.68 25.49 -20.47
CA PHE A 210 -24.40 25.55 -21.90
C PHE A 210 -25.62 25.24 -22.76
N HIS A 211 -26.50 24.38 -22.28
CA HIS A 211 -27.77 24.13 -22.92
C HIS A 211 -28.66 25.37 -22.93
N LYS A 212 -28.87 26.01 -21.77
CA LYS A 212 -29.75 27.18 -21.63
C LYS A 212 -29.20 28.41 -22.37
N LYS A 213 -27.89 28.67 -22.29
CA LYS A 213 -27.29 29.90 -22.81
C LYS A 213 -26.85 29.80 -24.27
N GLN A 214 -26.37 28.63 -24.71
CA GLN A 214 -25.73 28.47 -26.02
C GLN A 214 -26.39 27.39 -26.90
N ARG A 215 -27.42 26.67 -26.42
CA ARG A 215 -28.02 25.49 -27.07
C ARG A 215 -27.01 24.38 -27.43
N ARG A 216 -25.83 24.38 -26.81
CA ARG A 216 -24.75 23.41 -27.05
C ARG A 216 -24.65 22.40 -25.91
N THR A 217 -25.64 21.52 -25.81
CA THR A 217 -25.77 20.56 -24.69
C THR A 217 -24.55 19.65 -24.50
N TYR A 218 -23.92 19.21 -25.60
CA TYR A 218 -22.90 18.16 -25.51
C TYR A 218 -21.47 18.66 -25.26
N ILE A 219 -21.21 19.98 -25.30
CA ILE A 219 -19.84 20.51 -25.17
C ILE A 219 -19.18 20.06 -23.85
N PRO A 220 -19.77 20.28 -22.67
CA PRO A 220 -19.11 19.95 -21.40
C PRO A 220 -18.76 18.46 -21.29
N THR A 221 -19.68 17.59 -21.71
CA THR A 221 -19.46 16.13 -21.77
C THR A 221 -18.39 15.73 -22.78
N MET A 222 -18.33 16.34 -23.96
CA MET A 222 -17.29 16.04 -24.96
C MET A 222 -15.91 16.50 -24.50
N THR A 223 -15.81 17.66 -23.85
CA THR A 223 -14.56 18.14 -23.27
C THR A 223 -14.07 17.22 -22.16
N SER A 224 -14.97 16.84 -21.25
CA SER A 224 -14.70 15.89 -20.16
C SER A 224 -14.27 14.51 -20.68
N PHE A 225 -14.88 14.03 -21.76
CA PHE A 225 -14.49 12.81 -22.45
C PHE A 225 -13.09 12.91 -23.06
N GLY A 226 -12.79 14.02 -23.74
CA GLY A 226 -11.48 14.28 -24.33
C GLY A 226 -10.36 14.35 -23.28
N VAL A 227 -10.62 15.00 -22.15
CA VAL A 227 -9.67 15.03 -21.00
C VAL A 227 -9.43 13.62 -20.46
N SER A 228 -10.46 12.79 -20.35
CA SER A 228 -10.33 11.42 -19.87
C SER A 228 -9.45 10.57 -20.79
N ILE A 229 -9.63 10.69 -22.12
CA ILE A 229 -8.76 10.02 -23.11
C ILE A 229 -7.32 10.54 -23.01
N PHE A 230 -7.15 11.85 -22.90
CA PHE A 230 -5.82 12.44 -22.77
C PHE A 230 -5.09 11.95 -21.52
N LEU A 231 -5.77 11.86 -20.38
CA LEU A 231 -5.20 11.31 -19.14
C LEU A 231 -4.85 9.83 -19.30
N PHE A 232 -5.70 9.05 -19.95
CA PHE A 232 -5.44 7.64 -20.22
C PHE A 232 -4.20 7.45 -21.09
N LEU A 233 -4.05 8.21 -22.18
CA LEU A 233 -2.84 8.17 -23.01
C LEU A 233 -1.60 8.64 -22.24
N SER A 234 -1.74 9.70 -21.44
CA SER A 234 -0.66 10.21 -20.58
C SER A 234 -0.18 9.17 -19.57
N SER A 235 -1.06 8.28 -19.11
CA SER A 235 -0.73 7.23 -18.15
C SER A 235 0.37 6.28 -18.64
N PHE A 236 0.37 5.93 -19.93
CA PHE A 236 1.40 5.07 -20.54
C PHE A 236 2.75 5.79 -20.63
N VAL A 237 2.73 7.09 -20.95
CA VAL A 237 3.95 7.91 -21.01
C VAL A 237 4.57 8.01 -19.62
N VAL A 238 3.76 8.29 -18.59
CA VAL A 238 4.26 8.36 -17.20
C VAL A 238 4.77 7.00 -16.73
N ALA A 239 4.05 5.92 -17.02
CA ALA A 239 4.49 4.56 -16.67
C ALA A 239 5.85 4.21 -17.28
N GLY A 240 6.09 4.60 -18.54
CA GLY A 240 7.34 4.32 -19.25
C GLY A 240 8.51 5.23 -18.86
N MET A 241 8.26 6.47 -18.44
CA MET A 241 9.31 7.44 -18.11
C MET A 241 9.69 7.48 -16.62
N THR A 242 8.78 7.10 -15.73
CA THR A 242 8.95 7.26 -14.28
C THR A 242 8.83 5.91 -13.57
N ASN A 243 7.70 5.69 -12.88
CA ASN A 243 7.37 4.46 -12.19
C ASN A 243 6.01 3.95 -12.72
N PRO A 244 5.90 2.66 -13.10
CA PRO A 244 4.65 2.05 -13.54
C PRO A 244 3.46 2.31 -12.60
N TRP A 245 3.69 2.39 -11.28
CA TRP A 245 2.65 2.64 -10.28
C TRP A 245 1.94 3.99 -10.46
N TYR A 246 2.68 5.05 -10.81
CA TYR A 246 2.07 6.36 -11.09
C TYR A 246 1.22 6.32 -12.35
N GLY A 247 1.66 5.60 -13.38
CA GLY A 247 0.87 5.36 -14.58
C GLY A 247 -0.45 4.65 -14.28
N ILE A 248 -0.40 3.56 -13.49
CA ILE A 248 -1.58 2.83 -13.05
C ILE A 248 -2.58 3.76 -12.33
N GLY A 249 -2.08 4.60 -11.41
CA GLY A 249 -2.92 5.57 -10.70
C GLY A 249 -3.64 6.56 -11.63
N ILE A 250 -2.93 7.11 -12.62
CA ILE A 250 -3.50 8.03 -13.62
C ILE A 250 -4.54 7.30 -14.50
N ALA A 251 -4.26 6.05 -14.90
CA ALA A 251 -5.17 5.25 -15.70
C ALA A 251 -6.48 4.95 -14.95
N MET A 252 -6.39 4.61 -13.66
CA MET A 252 -7.57 4.41 -12.80
C MET A 252 -8.43 5.67 -12.70
N LEU A 253 -7.80 6.84 -12.51
CA LEU A 253 -8.49 8.13 -12.48
C LEU A 253 -9.21 8.41 -13.82
N ALA A 254 -8.52 8.18 -14.95
CA ALA A 254 -9.10 8.36 -16.27
C ALA A 254 -10.31 7.44 -16.50
N GLY A 255 -10.23 6.18 -16.05
CA GLY A 255 -11.34 5.22 -16.12
C GLY A 255 -12.56 5.67 -15.32
N ALA A 256 -12.34 6.13 -14.08
CA ALA A 256 -13.43 6.67 -13.24
C ALA A 256 -14.08 7.91 -13.87
N MET A 257 -13.28 8.84 -14.41
CA MET A 257 -13.79 10.01 -15.12
C MET A 257 -14.60 9.61 -16.35
N PHE A 258 -14.14 8.62 -17.13
CA PHE A 258 -14.84 8.13 -18.31
C PHE A 258 -16.24 7.60 -17.96
N PHE A 259 -16.33 6.78 -16.90
CA PHE A 259 -17.60 6.25 -16.42
C PHE A 259 -18.56 7.37 -15.98
N CYS A 260 -18.10 8.33 -15.19
CA CYS A 260 -18.90 9.48 -14.78
C CYS A 260 -19.36 10.30 -16.00
N THR A 261 -18.48 10.52 -16.97
CA THR A 261 -18.79 11.27 -18.20
C THR A 261 -19.88 10.58 -19.01
N PHE A 262 -19.86 9.25 -19.08
CA PHE A 262 -20.89 8.46 -19.76
C PHE A 262 -22.27 8.67 -19.13
N ILE A 263 -22.37 8.68 -17.80
CA ILE A 263 -23.61 8.99 -17.07
C ILE A 263 -24.14 10.37 -17.47
N VAL A 264 -23.28 11.39 -17.49
CA VAL A 264 -23.72 12.76 -17.86
C VAL A 264 -24.09 12.85 -19.33
N LEU A 265 -23.45 12.08 -20.21
CA LEU A 265 -23.79 12.02 -21.64
C LEU A 265 -25.20 11.45 -21.85
N LEU A 266 -25.58 10.41 -21.12
CA LEU A 266 -26.95 9.89 -21.12
C LEU A 266 -27.95 10.95 -20.65
N PHE A 267 -27.63 11.67 -19.58
CA PHE A 267 -28.45 12.80 -19.12
C PHE A 267 -28.60 13.88 -20.19
N ALA A 268 -27.51 14.31 -20.82
CA ALA A 268 -27.51 15.30 -21.90
C ALA A 268 -28.36 14.85 -23.10
N PHE A 269 -28.32 13.56 -23.43
CA PHE A 269 -29.12 12.96 -24.49
C PHE A 269 -30.62 13.01 -24.17
N ILE A 270 -31.02 12.59 -22.95
CA ILE A 270 -32.42 12.65 -22.50
C ILE A 270 -32.92 14.10 -22.50
N LEU A 271 -32.12 15.03 -21.99
CA LEU A 271 -32.45 16.46 -21.93
C LEU A 271 -32.68 17.04 -23.33
N ARG A 272 -31.83 16.71 -24.30
CA ARG A 272 -32.00 17.16 -25.69
C ARG A 272 -33.20 16.51 -26.38
N LYS A 273 -33.53 15.25 -26.06
CA LYS A 273 -34.68 14.53 -26.62
C LYS A 273 -36.01 15.08 -26.11
N ARG A 274 -36.12 15.39 -24.82
CA ARG A 274 -37.36 15.91 -24.19
C ARG A 274 -37.81 17.29 -24.67
N MET A 275 -36.95 18.08 -25.31
CA MET A 275 -37.33 19.39 -25.88
C MET A 275 -37.51 19.39 -27.40
N LYS A 276 -37.24 18.25 -28.08
CA LYS A 276 -37.55 18.08 -29.51
C LYS A 276 -38.96 17.52 -29.73
N ASN A 277 -39.54 16.91 -28.69
CA ASN A 277 -40.97 16.61 -28.58
C ASN A 277 -41.68 17.78 -27.91
#